data_AF-A0A847JSV4-F1
#
_entry.id   AF-A0A847JSV4-F1
#
_cell.length_a   1.000
_cell.length_b   1.000
_cell.length_c   1.000
_cell.angle_alpha   90.00
_cell.angle_beta   90.00
_cell.angle_gamma   90.00
#
_symmetry.space_group_name_H-M   'P 1'
#
loop_
_entity.id
_entity.type
_entity.pdbx_description
1 polymer ?
#
loop_
_entity_poly.entity_id
_entity_poly.type
_entity_poly.pdbx_seq_one_letter_code
_entity_poly.pdbx_strand_id
1 'polypeptide(L)'
;PVDAHLPFAIMLFATAFFIPFASPNVLSSFYDVTEPEIRATTNAVENFVETAGSALAPLMAGIIADKSTLGNAILLICVGAWAICFAFFIFAGRFIPKDIADLREKLRERAVESAL
;
A
#
# COMPACT_ATOMS: atom_id res chain seq x y z
N PRO A 1 -6.62 30.03 -1.55
CA PRO A 1 -5.67 31.13 -1.29
C PRO A 1 -4.50 31.04 -2.28
N VAL A 2 -4.50 31.92 -3.29
CA VAL A 2 -3.52 31.92 -4.39
C VAL A 2 -2.17 32.50 -3.96
N ASP A 3 -2.09 33.11 -2.76
CA ASP A 3 -0.89 33.80 -2.25
C ASP A 3 0.02 32.93 -1.36
N ALA A 4 -0.44 31.73 -0.98
CA ALA A 4 0.22 30.88 0.00
C ALA A 4 1.15 29.84 -0.66
N HIS A 5 2.01 30.27 -1.58
CA HIS A 5 2.92 29.39 -2.33
C HIS A 5 3.90 28.64 -1.43
N LEU A 6 4.41 29.30 -0.38
CA LEU A 6 5.38 28.70 0.54
C LEU A 6 4.79 27.54 1.38
N PRO A 7 3.66 27.69 2.09
CA PRO A 7 3.09 26.56 2.82
C PRO A 7 2.61 25.44 1.89
N PHE A 8 2.10 25.76 0.70
CA PHE A 8 1.77 24.74 -0.29
C PHE A 8 3.02 23.96 -0.75
N ALA A 9 4.13 24.65 -1.04
CA ALA A 9 5.38 24.01 -1.43
C ALA A 9 5.96 23.12 -0.31
N ILE A 10 5.89 23.56 0.95
CA ILE A 10 6.33 22.76 2.10
C ILE A 10 5.47 21.50 2.24
N MET A 11 4.14 21.64 2.17
CA MET A 11 3.23 20.49 2.25
C MET A 11 3.40 19.54 1.06
N LEU A 12 3.61 20.06 -0.15
CA LEU A 12 3.86 19.26 -1.34
C LEU A 12 5.19 18.50 -1.25
N PHE A 13 6.25 19.14 -0.73
CA PHE A 13 7.52 18.47 -0.51
C PHE A 13 7.38 17.36 0.53
N ALA A 14 6.68 17.63 1.64
CA ALA A 14 6.41 16.62 2.65
C ALA A 14 5.65 15.42 2.08
N THR A 15 4.57 15.65 1.32
CA THR A 15 3.81 14.55 0.72
C THR A 15 4.63 13.78 -0.31
N ALA A 16 5.38 14.46 -1.18
CA ALA A 16 6.25 13.81 -2.16
C ALA A 16 7.36 12.96 -1.50
N PHE A 17 7.83 13.34 -0.32
CA PHE A 17 8.84 12.60 0.42
C PHE A 17 8.27 11.39 1.18
N PHE A 18 7.13 11.54 1.87
CA PHE A 18 6.58 10.50 2.73
C PHE A 18 5.73 9.46 2.00
N ILE A 19 4.96 9.85 0.98
CA ILE A 19 4.06 8.93 0.27
C ILE A 19 4.81 7.73 -0.34
N PRO A 20 5.99 7.90 -0.99
CA PRO A 20 6.71 6.78 -1.59
C PRO A 20 7.26 5.77 -0.60
N PHE A 21 7.22 6.02 0.71
CA PHE A 21 7.73 5.05 1.69
C PHE A 21 6.82 3.83 1.81
N ALA A 22 5.53 3.96 1.50
CA ALA A 22 4.60 2.83 1.60
C ALA A 22 4.81 1.83 0.45
N SER A 23 4.84 2.30 -0.80
CA SER A 23 4.84 1.46 -2.00
C SER A 23 5.92 0.35 -2.02
N PRO A 24 7.23 0.64 -1.92
CA PRO A 24 8.26 -0.39 -2.00
C PRO A 24 8.29 -1.29 -0.75
N ASN A 25 7.94 -0.76 0.43
CA ASN A 25 7.96 -1.52 1.68
C ASN A 25 6.79 -2.51 1.79
N VAL A 26 5.62 -2.17 1.23
CA VAL A 26 4.49 -3.09 1.16
C VAL A 26 4.82 -4.25 0.22
N LEU A 27 5.35 -3.96 -0.97
CA LEU A 27 5.71 -4.98 -1.94
C LEU A 27 6.80 -5.93 -1.41
N SER A 28 7.83 -5.41 -0.72
CA SER A 28 8.85 -6.26 -0.10
C SER A 28 8.26 -7.17 0.97
N SER A 29 7.33 -6.66 1.78
CA SER A 29 6.66 -7.43 2.83
C SER A 29 5.85 -8.61 2.25
N PHE A 30 5.21 -8.42 1.09
CA PHE A 30 4.54 -9.52 0.38
C PHE A 30 5.52 -10.62 -0.03
N TYR A 31 6.70 -10.26 -0.55
CA TYR A 31 7.70 -11.25 -0.94
C TYR A 31 8.32 -11.99 0.26
N ASP A 32 8.41 -11.35 1.42
CA ASP A 32 8.96 -11.96 2.63
C ASP A 32 8.04 -13.01 3.26
N VAL A 33 6.75 -13.01 2.93
CA VAL A 33 5.76 -14.00 3.42
C VAL A 33 5.29 -14.98 2.35
N THR A 34 5.60 -14.72 1.08
CA THR A 34 5.13 -15.53 -0.05
C THR A 34 6.20 -16.51 -0.53
N GLU A 35 5.81 -17.77 -0.67
CA GLU A 35 6.65 -18.83 -1.25
C GLU A 35 7.02 -18.51 -2.72
N PRO A 36 8.27 -18.76 -3.13
CA PRO A 36 8.79 -18.31 -4.43
C PRO A 36 7.98 -18.80 -5.64
N GLU A 37 7.32 -19.94 -5.54
CA GLU A 37 6.54 -20.57 -6.61
C GLU A 37 5.25 -19.79 -6.95
N ILE A 38 4.67 -19.08 -5.97
CA ILE A 38 3.41 -18.34 -6.12
C ILE A 38 3.59 -16.81 -6.07
N ARG A 39 4.83 -16.31 -5.94
CA ARG A 39 5.12 -14.86 -5.90
C ARG A 39 4.56 -14.10 -7.09
N ALA A 40 4.64 -14.68 -8.28
CA ALA A 40 4.09 -14.06 -9.49
C ALA A 40 2.56 -13.89 -9.40
N THR A 41 1.86 -14.89 -8.87
CA THR A 41 0.41 -14.84 -8.67
C THR A 41 0.04 -13.83 -7.60
N THR A 42 0.76 -13.78 -6.47
CA THR A 42 0.55 -12.78 -5.42
C THR A 42 0.75 -11.37 -5.96
N ASN A 43 1.82 -11.14 -6.73
CA ASN A 43 2.07 -9.85 -7.36
C ASN A 43 0.98 -9.48 -8.39
N ALA A 44 0.46 -10.45 -9.15
CA ALA A 44 -0.62 -10.20 -10.10
C ALA A 44 -1.93 -9.81 -9.40
N VAL A 45 -2.26 -10.44 -8.27
CA VAL A 45 -3.44 -10.09 -7.46
C VAL A 45 -3.29 -8.70 -6.86
N GLU A 46 -2.10 -8.37 -6.33
CA GLU A 46 -1.81 -7.05 -5.79
C GLU A 46 -1.96 -5.95 -6.85
N ASN A 47 -1.35 -6.12 -8.02
CA ASN A 47 -1.46 -5.18 -9.15
C ASN A 47 -2.90 -5.04 -9.65
N PHE A 48 -3.68 -6.13 -9.65
CA PHE A 48 -5.09 -6.08 -10.01
C PHE A 48 -5.89 -5.20 -9.03
N VAL A 49 -5.66 -5.35 -7.74
CA VAL A 49 -6.31 -4.53 -6.70
C VAL A 49 -5.86 -3.08 -6.78
N GLU A 50 -4.56 -2.81 -6.99
CA GLU A 50 -4.02 -1.47 -7.16
C GLU A 50 -4.66 -0.76 -8.36
N THR A 51 -4.68 -1.43 -9.51
CA THR A 51 -5.27 -0.88 -10.74
C THR A 51 -6.77 -0.65 -10.60
N ALA A 52 -7.48 -1.56 -9.93
CA ALA A 52 -8.91 -1.39 -9.63
C ALA A 52 -9.15 -0.15 -8.75
N GLY A 53 -8.32 0.06 -7.71
CA GLY A 53 -8.38 1.25 -6.86
C GLY A 53 -8.12 2.53 -7.65
N SER A 54 -7.09 2.54 -8.50
CA SER A 54 -6.75 3.67 -9.37
C SER A 54 -7.87 4.00 -10.37
N ALA A 55 -8.53 2.98 -10.93
CA ALA A 55 -9.65 3.17 -11.85
C ALA A 55 -10.91 3.69 -11.16
N LEU A 56 -11.17 3.26 -9.92
CA LEU A 56 -12.36 3.65 -9.16
C LEU A 56 -12.21 5.02 -8.47
N ALA A 57 -10.99 5.45 -8.15
CA ALA A 57 -10.75 6.69 -7.42
C ALA A 57 -11.32 7.95 -8.12
N PRO A 58 -11.14 8.17 -9.45
CA PRO A 58 -11.74 9.31 -10.15
C PRO A 58 -13.27 9.29 -10.13
N LEU A 59 -13.87 8.10 -10.25
CA LEU A 59 -15.33 7.94 -10.21
C LEU A 59 -15.88 8.33 -8.83
N MET A 60 -15.24 7.85 -7.75
CA MET A 60 -15.61 8.25 -6.39
C MET A 60 -15.42 9.75 -6.17
N ALA A 61 -14.32 10.33 -6.67
CA ALA A 61 -14.07 11.76 -6.57
C ALA A 61 -15.15 12.58 -7.29
N GLY A 62 -15.59 12.16 -8.48
CA GLY A 62 -16.68 12.78 -9.20
C GLY A 62 -17.99 12.76 -8.42
N ILE A 63 -18.39 11.57 -7.92
CA ILE A 63 -19.65 11.41 -7.17
C ILE A 63 -19.65 12.25 -5.87
N ILE A 64 -18.51 12.33 -5.17
CA ILE A 64 -18.39 13.11 -3.93
C ILE A 64 -18.35 14.61 -4.25
N ALA A 65 -17.70 15.00 -5.35
CA ALA A 65 -17.66 16.39 -5.80
C ALA A 65 -19.04 16.93 -6.19
N ASP A 66 -19.91 16.10 -6.79
CA ASP A 66 -21.28 16.49 -7.15
C ASP A 66 -22.12 16.92 -5.93
N LYS A 67 -21.83 16.38 -4.75
CA LYS A 67 -22.53 16.70 -3.49
C LYS A 67 -21.74 17.66 -2.59
N SER A 68 -20.52 18.02 -2.95
CA SER A 68 -19.63 18.85 -2.14
C SER A 68 -18.76 19.77 -3.00
N THR A 69 -17.51 20.00 -2.63
CA THR A 69 -16.53 20.72 -3.46
C THR A 69 -15.42 19.77 -3.86
N LEU A 70 -14.80 19.99 -5.02
CA LEU A 70 -13.69 19.18 -5.51
C LEU A 70 -12.55 19.07 -4.48
N GLY A 71 -12.21 20.18 -3.82
CA GLY A 71 -11.18 20.20 -2.78
C GLY A 71 -11.54 19.32 -1.58
N ASN A 72 -12.80 19.36 -1.12
CA ASN A 72 -13.25 18.50 -0.04
C ASN A 72 -13.25 17.02 -0.44
N ALA A 73 -13.69 16.71 -1.67
CA ALA A 73 -13.69 15.34 -2.19
C ALA A 73 -12.28 14.73 -2.20
N ILE A 74 -11.28 15.48 -2.70
CA ILE A 74 -9.87 15.04 -2.73
C ILE A 74 -9.36 14.81 -1.31
N LEU A 75 -9.57 15.75 -0.39
CA LEU A 75 -9.11 15.62 0.98
C LEU A 75 -9.74 14.41 1.70
N LEU A 76 -11.04 14.19 1.50
CA LEU A 76 -11.77 13.08 2.11
C LEU A 76 -11.24 11.73 1.63
N ILE A 77 -11.04 11.59 0.31
CA ILE A 77 -10.52 10.35 -0.29
C ILE A 77 -9.08 10.12 0.18
N CYS A 78 -8.22 11.13 0.11
CA CYS A 78 -6.82 10.98 0.52
C CYS A 78 -6.72 10.62 2.00
N VAL A 79 -7.28 11.41 2.91
CA VAL A 79 -7.17 11.16 4.36
C VAL A 79 -7.86 9.85 4.73
N GLY A 80 -9.02 9.53 4.14
CA GLY A 80 -9.74 8.29 4.39
C GLY A 80 -8.97 7.05 3.96
N ALA A 81 -8.42 7.05 2.74
CA ALA A 81 -7.60 5.95 2.24
C ALA A 81 -6.35 5.74 3.11
N TRP A 82 -5.65 6.82 3.47
CA TRP A 82 -4.48 6.75 4.33
C TRP A 82 -4.80 6.24 5.73
N ALA A 83 -5.93 6.64 6.32
CA ALA A 83 -6.37 6.15 7.63
C ALA A 83 -6.68 4.65 7.60
N ILE A 84 -7.35 4.19 6.54
CA ILE A 84 -7.64 2.76 6.34
C ILE A 84 -6.34 1.96 6.16
N CYS A 85 -5.41 2.45 5.32
CA CYS A 85 -4.11 1.82 5.12
C CYS A 85 -3.31 1.75 6.43
N PHE A 86 -3.33 2.80 7.25
CA PHE A 86 -2.66 2.82 8.55
C PHE A 86 -3.19 1.73 9.49
N ALA A 87 -4.50 1.54 9.55
CA ALA A 87 -5.10 0.47 10.34
C ALA A 87 -4.66 -0.93 9.85
N PHE A 88 -4.64 -1.15 8.52
CA PHE A 88 -4.16 -2.41 7.95
C PHE A 88 -2.67 -2.64 8.19
N PHE A 89 -1.83 -1.61 8.14
CA PHE A 89 -0.40 -1.74 8.43
C PHE A 89 -0.11 -2.08 9.89
N ILE A 90 -0.86 -1.51 10.85
CA ILE A 90 -0.75 -1.91 12.26
C ILE A 90 -1.08 -3.38 12.41
N PHE A 91 -2.18 -3.81 11.79
CA PHE A 91 -2.60 -5.21 11.82
C PHE A 91 -1.53 -6.13 11.21
N ALA A 92 -1.13 -5.87 9.96
CA ALA A 92 -0.14 -6.65 9.24
C ALA A 92 1.22 -6.69 9.97
N GLY A 93 1.69 -5.56 10.49
CA GLY A 93 2.96 -5.47 11.22
C GLY A 93 3.02 -6.36 12.47
N ARG A 94 1.87 -6.77 13.02
CA ARG A 94 1.82 -7.71 14.15
C ARG A 94 2.05 -9.17 13.73
N PHE A 95 1.63 -9.56 12.52
CA PHE A 95 1.65 -10.95 12.03
C PHE A 95 2.86 -11.26 11.15
N ILE A 96 3.33 -10.27 10.35
CA ILE A 96 4.46 -10.41 9.44
C ILE A 96 5.69 -11.09 10.06
N PRO A 97 6.16 -10.74 11.29
CA PRO A 97 7.36 -11.37 11.85
C PRO A 97 7.25 -12.88 12.02
N LYS A 98 6.04 -13.37 12.36
CA LYS A 98 5.76 -14.79 12.50
C LYS A 98 5.74 -15.46 11.13
N ASP A 99 5.06 -14.84 10.16
CA ASP A 99 4.90 -15.39 8.81
C ASP A 99 6.25 -15.52 8.09
N ILE A 100 7.17 -14.56 8.29
CA ILE A 100 8.54 -14.61 7.77
C ILE A 100 9.32 -15.78 8.39
N ALA A 101 9.19 -15.99 9.70
CA ALA A 101 9.87 -17.10 10.40
C ALA A 101 9.36 -18.45 9.89
N ASP A 102 8.04 -18.59 9.76
CA ASP A 102 7.38 -19.80 9.27
C ASP A 102 7.79 -20.09 7.81
N LEU A 103 7.92 -19.06 6.95
CA LEU A 103 8.42 -19.23 5.57
C LEU A 103 9.89 -19.69 5.54
N ARG A 104 10.75 -19.06 6.35
CA ARG A 104 12.19 -19.42 6.41
C ARG A 104 12.39 -20.85 6.90
N GLU A 105 11.59 -21.29 7.86
CA GLU A 105 11.63 -22.67 8.36
C GLU A 105 11.23 -23.66 7.27
N LYS A 106 10.12 -23.44 6.57
CA LYS A 106 9.69 -24.27 5.44
C LYS A 106 10.76 -24.38 4.34
N LEU A 107 11.37 -23.26 3.96
CA LEU A 107 12.42 -23.25 2.93
C LEU A 107 13.68 -23.99 3.38
N ARG A 108 14.02 -23.91 4.67
CA ARG A 108 15.13 -24.67 5.26
C ARG A 108 14.85 -26.17 5.24
N GLU A 109 13.64 -26.60 5.60
CA GLU A 109 13.23 -28.02 5.53
C GLU A 109 13.32 -28.58 4.11
N ARG A 110 12.79 -27.85 3.11
CA ARG A 110 12.88 -28.24 1.69
C ARG A 110 14.33 -28.35 1.21
N ALA A 111 15.20 -27.43 1.63
CA ALA A 111 16.61 -27.47 1.27
C ALA A 111 17.31 -28.73 1.81
N VAL A 112 16.99 -29.15 3.04
CA VAL A 112 17.52 -30.39 3.64
C VAL A 112 17.00 -31.63 2.92
N GLU A 113 15.70 -31.66 2.58
CA GLU A 113 15.10 -32.78 1.82
C GLU A 113 15.72 -32.92 0.42
N SER A 114 15.96 -31.81 -0.28
CA SER A 114 16.58 -31.81 -1.61
C SER A 114 18.08 -32.19 -1.63
N ALA A 115 18.73 -32.25 -0.47
CA ALA A 115 20.14 -32.58 -0.32
C ALA A 115 20.38 -34.07 0.02
N LEU A 116 19.32 -34.85 0.25
CA LEU A 116 19.35 -36.30 0.46
C LEU A 116 19.03 -37.05 -0.85
#